data_AF-A0A943FMY4-F1
#
_entry.id   AF-A0A943FMY4-F1
#
_cell.length_a   1.000
_cell.length_b   1.000
_cell.length_c   1.000
_cell.angle_alpha   90.00
_cell.angle_beta   90.00
_cell.angle_gamma   90.00
#
_symmetry.space_group_name_H-M   'P 1'
#
loop_
_entity.id
_entity.type
_entity.pdbx_description
1 polymer ?
#
loop_
_entity_poly.entity_id
_entity_poly.type
_entity_poly.pdbx_seq_one_letter_code
_entity_poly.pdbx_strand_id
1 'polypeptide(L)'
;MFTPQEVSEKVFPKASFGGGGYNMASVDEFLDALTEDYTALFKENVTLKAKLKVLAEKVEEYRSTEEAMRQALLTAQKMAAKLVQEAQTEKEKILADAQVEAQAEIHRLDDERRAAEKELQAAQEKTAAFIRRSEELCQAQSAFLQSLPELDFVPEQPESPAAEPQADVVSAIEQDILSKYIDAPEEKGAGSAVTDEPTIKLPPVDGSAIPSDFRLSLDELKFGRNYSGDK
;
A
#
# COMPACT_ATOMS: atom_id res chain seq x y z
N MET A 1 -34.78 -45.18 -57.30
CA MET A 1 -35.89 -44.37 -57.83
C MET A 1 -35.44 -43.88 -59.18
N PHE A 2 -36.25 -44.00 -60.23
CA PHE A 2 -35.86 -43.52 -61.56
C PHE A 2 -35.66 -42.01 -61.52
N THR A 3 -34.73 -41.46 -62.27
CA THR A 3 -34.64 -40.02 -62.50
C THR A 3 -35.66 -39.62 -63.57
N PRO A 4 -36.08 -38.34 -63.62
CA PRO A 4 -36.98 -37.90 -64.69
C PRO A 4 -36.42 -38.17 -66.09
N GLN A 5 -35.10 -38.11 -66.25
CA GLN A 5 -34.43 -38.48 -67.50
C GLN A 5 -34.60 -39.97 -67.84
N GLU A 6 -34.40 -40.86 -66.86
CA GLU A 6 -34.61 -42.31 -67.06
C GLU A 6 -36.06 -42.68 -67.37
N VAL A 7 -37.04 -41.88 -66.90
CA VAL A 7 -38.46 -42.05 -67.27
C VAL A 7 -38.71 -41.59 -68.71
N SER A 8 -38.14 -40.45 -69.11
CA SER A 8 -38.27 -39.92 -70.47
C SER A 8 -37.62 -40.79 -71.55
N GLU A 9 -36.52 -41.46 -71.23
CA GLU A 9 -35.78 -42.32 -72.16
C GLU A 9 -36.33 -43.76 -72.19
N LYS A 10 -37.40 -44.05 -71.43
CA LYS A 10 -37.91 -45.41 -71.27
C LYS A 10 -38.69 -45.88 -72.50
N VAL A 11 -38.07 -46.74 -73.29
CA VAL A 11 -38.75 -47.44 -74.41
C VAL A 11 -39.40 -48.74 -73.93
N PHE A 12 -40.60 -49.03 -74.43
CA PHE A 12 -41.31 -50.30 -74.22
C PHE A 12 -41.28 -51.18 -75.48
N PRO A 13 -41.06 -52.50 -75.33
CA PRO A 13 -41.09 -53.42 -76.47
C PRO A 13 -42.50 -53.51 -77.08
N LYS A 14 -42.60 -53.55 -78.42
CA LYS A 14 -43.88 -53.70 -79.12
C LYS A 14 -44.52 -55.05 -78.81
N ALA A 15 -45.84 -55.05 -78.59
CA ALA A 15 -46.60 -56.28 -78.41
C ALA A 15 -46.49 -57.18 -79.65
N SER A 16 -46.32 -58.49 -79.46
CA SER A 16 -46.27 -59.46 -80.56
C SER A 16 -47.62 -59.55 -81.29
N PHE A 17 -47.56 -59.80 -82.60
CA PHE A 17 -48.71 -59.84 -83.50
C PHE A 17 -49.83 -60.75 -82.95
N GLY A 18 -50.96 -60.15 -82.57
CA GLY A 18 -52.15 -60.84 -82.04
C GLY A 18 -52.51 -60.54 -80.57
N GLY A 19 -51.61 -59.94 -79.79
CA GLY A 19 -51.92 -59.47 -78.43
C GLY A 19 -52.31 -58.00 -78.43
N GLY A 20 -53.53 -57.66 -77.99
CA GLY A 20 -53.97 -56.28 -77.84
C GLY A 20 -53.06 -55.52 -76.88
N GLY A 21 -52.21 -54.64 -77.42
CA GLY A 21 -51.32 -53.75 -76.67
C GLY A 21 -51.95 -52.40 -76.38
N TYR A 22 -51.35 -51.65 -75.45
CA TYR A 22 -51.71 -50.25 -75.23
C TYR A 22 -51.40 -49.40 -76.48
N ASN A 23 -52.22 -48.38 -76.73
CA ASN A 23 -51.98 -47.43 -77.80
C ASN A 23 -50.70 -46.63 -77.49
N MET A 24 -49.70 -46.70 -78.39
CA MET A 24 -48.40 -46.07 -78.18
C MET A 24 -48.52 -44.54 -77.99
N ALA A 25 -49.38 -43.87 -78.76
CA ALA A 25 -49.56 -42.42 -78.64
C ALA A 25 -50.19 -42.01 -77.31
N SER A 26 -51.16 -42.79 -76.79
CA SER A 26 -51.76 -42.51 -75.48
C SER A 26 -50.81 -42.79 -74.31
N VAL A 27 -49.89 -43.76 -74.46
CA VAL A 27 -48.85 -44.02 -73.46
C VAL A 27 -47.81 -42.91 -73.49
N ASP A 28 -47.39 -42.44 -74.66
CA ASP A 28 -46.42 -41.35 -74.80
C ASP A 28 -46.96 -40.04 -74.22
N GLU A 29 -48.20 -39.66 -74.51
CA GLU A 29 -48.84 -38.45 -73.92
C GLU A 29 -48.92 -38.51 -72.38
N PHE A 30 -49.19 -39.69 -71.82
CA PHE A 30 -49.16 -39.88 -70.36
C PHE A 30 -47.73 -39.79 -69.79
N LEU A 31 -46.74 -40.37 -70.49
CA LEU A 31 -45.34 -40.32 -70.05
C LEU A 31 -44.76 -38.91 -70.15
N ASP A 32 -45.17 -38.09 -71.12
CA ASP A 32 -44.76 -36.69 -71.22
C ASP A 32 -45.26 -35.88 -70.01
N ALA A 33 -46.57 -35.96 -69.72
CA ALA A 33 -47.16 -35.29 -68.56
C ALA A 33 -46.56 -35.81 -67.24
N LEU A 34 -46.39 -37.14 -67.10
CA LEU A 34 -45.76 -37.76 -65.94
C LEU A 34 -44.30 -37.30 -65.78
N THR A 35 -43.55 -37.19 -66.88
CA THR A 35 -42.14 -36.75 -66.86
C THR A 35 -42.05 -35.29 -66.41
N GLU A 36 -42.96 -34.43 -66.84
CA GLU A 36 -43.03 -33.02 -66.41
C GLU A 36 -43.31 -32.91 -64.90
N ASP A 37 -44.40 -33.54 -64.43
CA ASP A 37 -44.78 -33.54 -63.00
C ASP A 37 -43.68 -34.16 -62.13
N TYR A 38 -43.10 -35.27 -62.59
CA TYR A 38 -42.03 -35.95 -61.87
C TYR A 38 -40.74 -35.12 -61.84
N THR A 39 -40.43 -34.38 -62.90
CA THR A 39 -39.32 -33.42 -62.91
C THR A 39 -39.54 -32.29 -61.91
N ALA A 40 -40.75 -31.73 -61.84
CA ALA A 40 -41.10 -30.70 -60.88
C ALA A 40 -40.95 -31.21 -59.44
N LEU A 41 -41.54 -32.36 -59.13
CA LEU A 41 -41.45 -32.99 -57.82
C LEU A 41 -40.01 -33.33 -57.43
N PHE A 42 -39.21 -33.81 -58.38
CA PHE A 42 -37.79 -34.12 -58.14
C PHE A 42 -36.99 -32.85 -57.81
N LYS A 43 -37.19 -31.76 -58.55
CA LYS A 43 -36.54 -30.47 -58.27
C LYS A 43 -36.94 -29.92 -56.90
N GLU A 44 -38.23 -29.96 -56.57
CA GLU A 44 -38.73 -29.55 -55.25
C GLU A 44 -38.14 -30.41 -54.13
N ASN A 45 -38.04 -31.73 -54.33
CA ASN A 45 -37.42 -32.63 -53.35
C ASN A 45 -35.96 -32.28 -53.09
N VAL A 46 -35.19 -31.96 -54.14
CA VAL A 46 -33.80 -31.51 -54.02
C VAL A 46 -33.74 -30.18 -53.25
N THR A 47 -34.60 -29.21 -53.60
CA THR A 47 -34.66 -27.92 -52.89
C THR A 47 -35.04 -28.08 -51.42
N LEU A 48 -36.02 -28.92 -51.10
CA LEU A 48 -36.45 -29.19 -49.73
C LEU A 48 -35.36 -29.87 -48.92
N LYS A 49 -34.66 -30.84 -49.49
CA LYS A 49 -33.48 -31.47 -48.86
C LYS A 49 -32.38 -30.47 -48.59
N ALA A 50 -32.10 -29.56 -49.53
CA ALA A 50 -31.13 -28.49 -49.32
C ALA A 50 -31.56 -27.54 -48.19
N LYS A 51 -32.83 -27.13 -48.15
CA LYS A 51 -33.38 -26.30 -47.06
C LYS A 51 -33.29 -26.99 -45.70
N LEU A 52 -33.63 -28.28 -45.63
CA LEU A 52 -33.51 -29.07 -44.40
C LEU A 52 -32.07 -29.14 -43.89
N LYS A 53 -31.11 -29.32 -44.81
CA LYS A 53 -29.69 -29.33 -44.48
C LYS A 53 -29.26 -28.00 -43.86
N VAL A 54 -29.57 -26.88 -44.53
CA VAL A 54 -29.25 -25.52 -44.05
C VAL A 54 -29.88 -25.26 -42.68
N LEU A 55 -31.15 -25.67 -42.50
CA LEU A 55 -31.85 -25.45 -41.24
C LEU A 55 -31.25 -26.28 -40.11
N ALA A 56 -30.87 -27.54 -40.38
CA ALA A 56 -30.18 -28.39 -39.42
C ALA A 56 -28.81 -27.81 -39.01
N GLU A 57 -28.04 -27.32 -39.98
CA GLU A 57 -26.75 -26.65 -39.74
C GLU A 57 -26.96 -25.39 -38.87
N LYS A 58 -27.98 -24.58 -39.16
CA LYS A 58 -28.28 -23.38 -38.38
C LYS A 58 -28.69 -23.68 -36.94
N VAL A 59 -29.48 -24.74 -36.72
CA VAL A 59 -29.85 -25.20 -35.37
C VAL A 59 -28.60 -25.61 -34.58
N GLU A 60 -27.67 -26.32 -35.21
CA GLU A 60 -26.44 -26.74 -34.54
C GLU A 60 -25.52 -25.55 -34.22
N GLU A 61 -25.43 -24.57 -35.12
CA GLU A 61 -24.71 -23.32 -34.88
C GLU A 61 -25.30 -22.55 -33.69
N TYR A 62 -26.63 -22.46 -33.60
CA TYR A 62 -27.29 -21.81 -32.45
C TYR A 62 -27.03 -22.56 -31.14
N ARG A 63 -27.08 -23.89 -31.15
CA ARG A 63 -26.74 -24.70 -29.98
C ARG A 63 -25.31 -24.49 -29.53
N SER A 64 -24.36 -24.52 -30.46
CA SER A 64 -22.95 -24.25 -30.15
C SER A 64 -22.75 -22.84 -29.59
N THR A 65 -23.46 -21.85 -30.13
CA THR A 65 -23.38 -20.47 -29.66
C THR A 65 -23.98 -20.32 -28.26
N GLU A 66 -25.12 -20.96 -27.99
CA GLU A 66 -25.77 -20.96 -26.68
C GLU A 66 -24.86 -21.61 -25.62
N GLU A 67 -24.22 -22.73 -25.94
CA GLU A 67 -23.29 -23.38 -25.03
C GLU A 67 -22.06 -22.49 -24.76
N ALA A 68 -21.49 -21.86 -25.79
CA ALA A 68 -20.40 -20.91 -25.61
C ALA A 68 -20.81 -19.72 -24.72
N MET A 69 -22.02 -19.18 -24.92
CA MET A 69 -22.57 -18.10 -24.09
C MET A 69 -22.78 -18.57 -22.65
N ARG A 70 -23.31 -19.77 -22.44
CA ARG A 70 -23.49 -20.38 -21.13
C ARG A 70 -22.15 -20.56 -20.41
N GLN A 71 -21.11 -21.04 -21.10
CA GLN A 71 -19.76 -21.17 -20.55
C GLN A 71 -19.14 -19.82 -20.21
N ALA A 72 -19.31 -18.82 -21.07
CA ALA A 72 -18.86 -17.46 -20.81
C ALA A 72 -19.53 -16.87 -19.56
N LEU A 73 -20.86 -17.03 -19.42
CA LEU A 73 -21.61 -16.60 -18.24
C LEU A 73 -21.15 -17.30 -16.97
N LEU A 74 -20.95 -18.62 -17.01
CA LEU A 74 -20.44 -19.37 -15.86
C LEU A 74 -19.03 -18.93 -15.46
N THR A 75 -18.18 -18.66 -16.45
CA THR A 75 -16.82 -18.14 -16.21
C THR A 75 -16.87 -16.76 -15.58
N ALA A 76 -17.70 -15.85 -16.11
CA ALA A 76 -17.92 -14.53 -15.55
C ALA A 76 -18.46 -14.59 -14.11
N GLN A 77 -19.42 -15.49 -13.83
CA GLN A 77 -19.94 -15.70 -12.48
C GLN A 77 -18.85 -16.17 -11.51
N LYS A 78 -18.02 -17.14 -11.92
CA LYS A 78 -16.89 -17.62 -11.11
C LYS A 78 -15.86 -16.52 -10.86
N MET A 79 -15.54 -15.73 -11.87
CA MET A 79 -14.62 -14.60 -11.74
C MET A 79 -15.17 -13.52 -10.80
N ALA A 80 -16.46 -13.19 -10.92
CA ALA A 80 -17.12 -12.24 -10.03
C ALA A 80 -17.12 -12.74 -8.57
N ALA A 81 -17.46 -14.00 -8.34
CA ALA A 81 -17.42 -14.61 -7.01
C ALA A 81 -15.99 -14.58 -6.42
N LYS A 82 -14.98 -14.92 -7.24
CA LYS A 82 -13.57 -14.87 -6.85
C LYS A 82 -13.14 -13.43 -6.49
N LEU A 83 -13.51 -12.44 -7.30
CA LEU A 83 -13.18 -11.03 -7.03
C LEU A 83 -13.81 -10.55 -5.71
N VAL A 84 -15.07 -10.92 -5.45
CA VAL A 84 -15.73 -10.59 -4.18
C VAL A 84 -15.02 -11.25 -3.00
N GLN A 85 -14.65 -12.53 -3.13
CA GLN A 85 -13.93 -13.24 -2.07
C GLN A 85 -12.53 -12.65 -1.82
N GLU A 86 -11.79 -12.32 -2.87
CA GLU A 86 -10.47 -11.66 -2.76
C GLU A 86 -10.61 -10.29 -2.10
N ALA A 87 -11.59 -9.49 -2.50
CA ALA A 87 -11.84 -8.18 -1.89
C ALA A 87 -12.24 -8.29 -0.41
N GLN A 88 -13.04 -9.30 -0.04
CA GLN A 88 -13.40 -9.56 1.36
C GLN A 88 -12.17 -9.98 2.18
N THR A 89 -11.35 -10.88 1.63
CA THR A 89 -10.14 -11.36 2.30
C THR A 89 -9.13 -10.23 2.49
N GLU A 90 -8.91 -9.40 1.46
CA GLU A 90 -8.00 -8.26 1.55
C GLU A 90 -8.52 -7.21 2.54
N LYS A 91 -9.83 -6.95 2.56
CA LYS A 91 -10.44 -6.08 3.56
C LYS A 91 -10.19 -6.60 4.98
N GLU A 92 -10.45 -7.88 5.22
CA GLU A 92 -10.25 -8.51 6.54
C GLU A 92 -8.79 -8.43 6.98
N LYS A 93 -7.86 -8.67 6.05
CA LYS A 93 -6.43 -8.53 6.28
C LYS A 93 -6.05 -7.09 6.64
N ILE A 94 -6.48 -6.10 5.86
CA ILE A 94 -6.21 -4.68 6.14
C ILE A 94 -6.77 -4.28 7.53
N LEU A 95 -7.97 -4.75 7.88
CA LEU A 95 -8.55 -4.48 9.19
C LEU A 95 -7.75 -5.15 10.32
N ALA A 96 -7.31 -6.39 10.14
CA ALA A 96 -6.50 -7.09 11.12
C ALA A 96 -5.13 -6.41 11.30
N ASP A 97 -4.45 -6.07 10.21
CA ASP A 97 -3.15 -5.39 10.22
C ASP A 97 -3.27 -4.01 10.90
N ALA A 98 -4.29 -3.23 10.55
CA ALA A 98 -4.56 -1.93 11.18
C ALA A 98 -4.90 -2.05 12.67
N GLN A 99 -5.62 -3.10 13.08
CA GLN A 99 -5.89 -3.38 14.50
C GLN A 99 -4.62 -3.72 15.27
N VAL A 100 -3.74 -4.54 14.70
CA VAL A 100 -2.46 -4.90 15.31
C VAL A 100 -1.56 -3.67 15.44
N GLU A 101 -1.45 -2.86 14.39
CA GLU A 101 -0.66 -1.63 14.42
C GLU A 101 -1.21 -0.62 15.43
N ALA A 102 -2.53 -0.41 15.47
CA ALA A 102 -3.16 0.46 16.44
C ALA A 102 -2.94 -0.02 17.88
N GLN A 103 -3.04 -1.33 18.14
CA GLN A 103 -2.75 -1.89 19.46
C GLN A 103 -1.28 -1.73 19.84
N ALA A 104 -0.35 -1.98 18.91
CA ALA A 104 1.08 -1.78 19.15
C ALA A 104 1.39 -0.31 19.49
N GLU A 105 0.78 0.64 18.79
CA GLU A 105 0.96 2.07 19.05
C GLU A 105 0.35 2.49 20.39
N ILE A 106 -0.83 1.97 20.76
CA ILE A 106 -1.43 2.19 22.08
C ILE A 106 -0.48 1.69 23.18
N HIS A 107 0.08 0.49 23.03
CA HIS A 107 1.04 -0.05 23.99
C HIS A 107 2.30 0.81 24.11
N ARG A 108 2.85 1.27 22.98
CA ARG A 108 4.01 2.19 22.96
C ARG A 108 3.70 3.49 23.71
N LEU A 109 2.57 4.12 23.43
CA LEU A 109 2.13 5.35 24.10
C LEU A 109 1.84 5.14 25.59
N ASP A 110 1.27 4.02 25.98
CA ASP A 110 1.04 3.69 27.39
C ASP A 110 2.35 3.52 28.17
N ASP A 111 3.36 2.90 27.55
CA ASP A 111 4.68 2.75 28.16
C ASP A 111 5.43 4.09 28.27
N GLU A 112 5.35 4.94 27.23
CA GLU A 112 5.87 6.31 27.27
C GLU A 112 5.17 7.15 28.34
N ARG A 113 3.83 7.08 28.43
CA ARG A 113 3.06 7.75 29.49
C ARG A 113 3.53 7.30 30.86
N ARG A 114 3.67 5.99 31.08
CA ARG A 114 4.12 5.44 32.38
C ARG A 114 5.54 5.88 32.73
N ALA A 115 6.44 5.98 31.74
CA ALA A 115 7.79 6.48 31.95
C ALA A 115 7.79 7.97 32.36
N ALA A 116 7.03 8.80 31.64
CA ALA A 116 6.89 10.22 31.93
C ALA A 116 6.23 10.47 33.30
N GLU A 117 5.21 9.69 33.68
CA GLU A 117 4.57 9.76 34.99
C GLU A 117 5.55 9.44 36.12
N LYS A 118 6.40 8.42 35.95
CA LYS A 118 7.45 8.09 36.93
C LYS A 118 8.49 9.20 37.06
N GLU A 119 8.91 9.79 35.95
CA GLU A 119 9.87 10.90 35.97
C GLU A 119 9.27 12.13 36.65
N LEU A 120 8.01 12.46 36.35
CA LEU A 120 7.27 13.52 37.01
C LEU A 120 7.17 13.28 38.52
N GLN A 121 6.85 12.07 38.94
CA GLN A 121 6.78 11.71 40.36
C GLN A 121 8.15 11.87 41.03
N ALA A 122 9.23 11.38 40.42
CA ALA A 122 10.59 11.53 40.95
C ALA A 122 11.01 13.00 41.04
N ALA A 123 10.63 13.83 40.06
CA ALA A 123 10.86 15.28 40.10
C ALA A 123 10.08 15.94 41.24
N GLN A 124 8.79 15.60 41.42
CA GLN A 124 7.97 16.09 42.52
C GLN A 124 8.54 15.70 43.89
N GLU A 125 8.98 14.45 44.06
CA GLU A 125 9.63 13.97 45.29
C GLU A 125 10.93 14.73 45.58
N LYS A 126 11.76 14.96 44.56
CA LYS A 126 12.99 15.78 44.70
C LYS A 126 12.66 17.22 45.08
N THR A 127 11.65 17.84 44.46
CA THR A 127 11.22 19.20 44.80
C THR A 127 10.69 19.27 46.22
N ALA A 128 9.86 18.32 46.65
CA ALA A 128 9.36 18.26 48.02
C ALA A 128 10.50 18.08 49.04
N ALA A 129 11.47 17.21 48.73
CA ALA A 129 12.66 17.03 49.56
C ALA A 129 13.52 18.29 49.66
N PHE A 130 13.67 19.03 48.55
CA PHE A 130 14.38 20.31 48.53
C PHE A 130 13.68 21.36 49.40
N ILE A 131 12.36 21.50 49.27
CA ILE A 131 11.56 22.42 50.11
C ILE A 131 11.76 22.09 51.58
N ARG A 132 11.60 20.82 51.96
CA ARG A 132 11.79 20.37 53.35
C ARG A 132 13.19 20.68 53.88
N ARG A 133 14.24 20.37 53.10
CA ARG A 133 15.64 20.66 53.48
C ARG A 133 15.89 22.16 53.63
N SER A 134 15.25 22.98 52.79
CA SER A 134 15.35 24.44 52.87
C SER A 134 14.65 24.99 54.12
N GLU A 135 13.49 24.46 54.48
CA GLU A 135 12.78 24.81 55.72
C GLU A 135 13.59 24.42 56.96
N GLU A 136 14.16 23.21 56.98
CA GLU A 136 15.05 22.74 58.05
C GLU A 136 16.29 23.64 58.18
N LEU A 137 16.89 24.08 57.07
CA LEU A 137 18.02 25.01 57.07
C LEU A 137 17.62 26.40 57.61
N CYS A 138 16.48 26.93 57.17
CA CYS A 138 15.95 28.21 57.67
C CYS A 138 15.65 28.15 59.17
N GLN A 139 15.07 27.06 59.66
CA GLN A 139 14.86 26.85 61.10
C GLN A 139 16.17 26.76 61.87
N ALA A 140 17.18 26.04 61.34
CA ALA A 140 18.49 25.95 61.97
C ALA A 140 19.19 27.32 62.04
N GLN A 141 19.13 28.12 60.97
CA GLN A 141 19.66 29.48 60.97
C GLN A 141 18.91 30.40 61.94
N SER A 142 17.58 30.30 62.00
CA SER A 142 16.77 31.07 62.94
C SER A 142 17.10 30.71 64.39
N ALA A 143 17.23 29.42 64.70
CA ALA A 143 17.62 28.94 66.02
C ALA A 143 19.05 29.38 66.38
N PHE A 144 19.98 29.36 65.42
CA PHE A 144 21.33 29.89 65.61
C PHE A 144 21.31 31.38 65.98
N LEU A 145 20.58 32.20 65.23
CA LEU A 145 20.45 33.64 65.52
C LEU A 145 19.82 33.91 66.89
N GLN A 146 18.88 33.09 67.33
CA GLN A 146 18.29 33.18 68.68
C GLN A 146 19.25 32.73 69.80
N SER A 147 20.22 31.89 69.48
CA SER A 147 21.23 31.40 70.43
C SER A 147 22.45 32.31 70.57
N LEU A 148 22.58 33.34 69.71
CA LEU A 148 23.61 34.35 69.86
C LEU A 148 23.31 35.17 71.12
N PRO A 149 24.23 35.22 72.11
CA PRO A 149 24.08 36.14 73.22
C PRO A 149 24.03 37.56 72.66
N GLU A 150 23.25 38.46 73.28
CA GLU A 150 23.27 39.88 72.93
C GLU A 150 24.73 40.36 72.97
N LEU A 151 25.30 40.61 71.80
CA LEU A 151 26.62 41.22 71.70
C LEU A 151 26.45 42.66 72.16
N ASP A 152 26.83 42.93 73.41
CA ASP A 152 27.18 44.28 73.84
C ASP A 152 28.36 44.74 72.97
N PHE A 153 28.06 45.58 71.98
CA PHE A 153 29.08 46.29 71.21
C PHE A 153 29.78 47.27 72.15
N VAL A 154 30.86 46.82 72.79
CA VAL A 154 31.84 47.72 73.41
C VAL A 154 32.63 48.39 72.27
N PRO A 155 32.70 49.72 72.19
CA PRO A 155 33.44 50.39 71.13
C PRO A 155 34.94 50.10 71.24
N GLU A 156 35.53 49.66 70.13
CA GLU A 156 36.97 49.42 69.97
C GLU A 156 37.78 50.68 70.33
N GLN A 157 38.73 50.51 71.25
CA GLN A 157 39.82 51.45 71.47
C GLN A 157 40.89 51.26 70.37
N PRO A 158 41.48 52.34 69.84
CA PRO A 158 42.40 52.25 68.71
C PRO A 158 43.79 51.79 69.19
N GLU A 159 44.25 50.63 68.71
CA GLU A 159 45.68 50.29 68.74
C GLU A 159 46.37 50.67 67.42
N SER A 160 47.54 51.30 67.59
CA SER A 160 48.43 51.86 66.57
C SER A 160 49.47 50.82 66.11
N PRO A 161 50.28 51.11 65.09
CA PRO A 161 50.25 50.56 63.75
C PRO A 161 50.98 49.21 63.59
N ALA A 162 50.58 48.50 62.53
CA ALA A 162 51.15 47.26 62.04
C ALA A 162 52.69 47.23 62.02
N ALA A 163 53.27 46.18 62.60
CA ALA A 163 54.64 45.78 62.32
C ALA A 163 54.72 45.29 60.86
N GLU A 164 55.68 45.82 60.11
CA GLU A 164 55.98 45.37 58.75
C GLU A 164 56.24 43.86 58.72
N PRO A 165 55.64 43.10 57.79
CA PRO A 165 55.91 41.68 57.68
C PRO A 165 57.37 41.48 57.27
N GLN A 166 58.12 40.75 58.09
CA GLN A 166 59.50 40.38 57.80
C GLN A 166 59.54 39.59 56.48
N ALA A 167 60.47 39.94 55.58
CA ALA A 167 60.59 39.36 54.24
C ALA A 167 60.74 37.82 54.23
N ASP A 168 61.19 37.23 55.33
CA ASP A 168 61.27 35.77 55.51
C ASP A 168 59.90 35.09 55.47
N VAL A 169 58.84 35.75 55.97
CA VAL A 169 57.50 35.16 55.99
C VAL A 169 56.89 35.14 54.59
N VAL A 170 57.16 36.18 53.79
CA VAL A 170 56.74 36.24 52.39
C VAL A 170 57.50 35.22 51.55
N SER A 171 58.82 35.06 51.76
CA SER A 171 59.62 34.05 51.07
C SER A 171 59.21 32.62 51.44
N ALA A 172 58.85 32.36 52.70
CA ALA A 172 58.33 31.06 53.12
C ALA A 172 56.98 30.72 52.48
N ILE A 173 56.10 31.72 52.32
CA ILE A 173 54.82 31.56 51.63
C ILE A 173 55.04 31.34 50.13
N GLU A 174 55.99 32.06 49.50
CA GLU A 174 56.35 31.84 48.09
C GLU A 174 56.90 30.43 47.85
N GLN A 175 57.75 29.91 48.75
CA GLN A 175 58.27 28.54 48.65
C GLN A 175 57.19 27.47 48.87
N ASP A 176 56.23 27.70 49.77
CA ASP A 176 55.10 26.79 49.98
C ASP A 176 54.15 26.75 48.76
N ILE A 177 53.93 27.89 48.11
CA ILE A 177 53.13 27.97 46.88
C ILE A 177 53.86 27.30 45.70
N LEU A 178 55.18 27.50 45.56
CA LEU A 178 55.99 26.85 44.53
C LEU A 178 56.07 25.33 44.71
N SER A 179 56.19 24.85 45.94
CA SER A 179 56.17 23.43 46.28
C SER A 179 54.85 22.76 45.86
N LYS A 180 53.71 23.41 46.16
CA LYS A 180 52.38 22.89 45.82
C LYS A 180 52.06 22.90 44.31
N TYR A 181 52.79 23.66 43.50
CA TYR A 181 52.61 23.69 42.05
C TYR A 181 53.46 22.65 41.31
N ILE A 182 54.57 22.19 41.90
CA ILE A 182 55.49 21.20 41.29
C ILE A 182 55.02 19.76 41.51
N ASP A 183 54.30 19.48 42.61
CA ASP A 183 53.76 18.14 42.92
C ASP A 183 52.32 17.90 42.43
N ALA A 184 51.76 18.83 41.63
CA ALA A 184 50.53 18.55 40.89
C ALA A 184 50.84 17.56 39.75
N PRO A 185 50.18 16.40 39.67
CA PRO A 185 50.40 15.47 38.57
C PRO A 185 50.04 16.14 37.24
N GLU A 186 50.94 16.04 36.26
CA GLU A 186 50.65 16.33 34.86
C GLU A 186 49.47 15.47 34.41
N GLU A 187 48.26 16.06 34.33
CA GLU A 187 47.21 15.47 33.51
C GLU A 187 47.66 15.52 32.05
N LYS A 188 47.81 14.32 31.51
CA LYS A 188 48.07 14.03 30.11
C LYS A 188 47.14 14.84 29.20
N GLY A 189 47.74 15.69 28.39
CA GLY A 189 47.35 15.92 27.00
C GLY A 189 45.91 16.39 26.79
N ALA A 190 45.66 17.68 27.01
CA ALA A 190 44.64 18.39 26.27
C ALA A 190 45.02 18.41 24.78
N GLY A 191 44.55 17.41 24.05
CA GLY A 191 44.55 17.41 22.60
C GLY A 191 43.72 18.58 22.08
N SER A 192 44.39 19.44 21.33
CA SER A 192 43.93 20.41 20.33
C SER A 192 42.41 20.57 20.18
N ALA A 193 41.97 21.83 20.31
CA ALA A 193 40.67 22.36 19.95
C ALA A 193 40.02 21.63 18.77
N VAL A 194 38.92 20.93 19.03
CA VAL A 194 37.94 20.55 18.01
C VAL A 194 37.13 21.80 17.72
N THR A 195 37.36 22.39 16.55
CA THR A 195 36.37 23.22 15.88
C THR A 195 35.15 22.35 15.61
N ASP A 196 34.08 22.56 16.35
CA ASP A 196 32.77 21.98 16.07
C ASP A 196 32.19 22.63 14.80
N GLU A 197 32.61 22.10 13.66
CA GLU A 197 31.87 22.19 12.41
C GLU A 197 30.92 20.98 12.39
N PRO A 198 29.59 21.15 12.25
CA PRO A 198 28.65 20.05 12.39
C PRO A 198 28.84 19.06 11.24
N THR A 199 29.45 17.90 11.52
CA THR A 199 29.53 16.79 10.59
C THR A 199 28.17 16.10 10.50
N ILE A 200 27.29 16.64 9.67
CA ILE A 200 26.23 15.85 9.03
C ILE A 200 26.91 15.12 7.87
N LYS A 201 27.15 13.82 8.00
CA LYS A 201 27.50 12.97 6.85
C LYS A 201 26.25 12.81 5.97
N LEU A 202 26.01 13.75 5.06
CA LEU A 202 25.22 13.46 3.86
C LEU A 202 26.04 12.49 2.97
N PRO A 203 25.40 11.49 2.34
CA PRO A 203 26.05 10.72 1.28
C PRO A 203 26.47 11.64 0.12
N PRO A 204 27.48 11.26 -0.69
CA PRO A 204 27.89 12.06 -1.83
C PRO A 204 26.69 12.27 -2.76
N VAL A 205 26.32 13.53 -2.97
CA VAL A 205 25.30 13.90 -3.96
C VAL A 205 25.96 13.87 -5.33
N ASP A 206 26.31 12.67 -5.78
CA ASP A 206 26.58 12.41 -7.18
C ASP A 206 25.24 12.48 -7.92
N GLY A 207 25.12 13.49 -8.79
CA GLY A 207 24.29 13.47 -9.99
C GLY A 207 22.82 13.01 -9.85
N SER A 208 21.91 13.99 -9.85
CA SER A 208 20.55 13.85 -10.41
C SER A 208 19.72 12.66 -9.93
N ALA A 209 19.10 12.77 -8.75
CA ALA A 209 17.98 11.91 -8.35
C ALA A 209 16.65 12.27 -9.02
N ILE A 210 16.70 12.89 -10.21
CA ILE A 210 15.55 13.08 -11.10
C ILE A 210 15.95 12.43 -12.43
N PRO A 211 15.19 11.45 -12.94
CA PRO A 211 15.37 10.98 -14.31
C PRO A 211 15.27 12.17 -15.25
N SER A 212 16.21 12.33 -16.18
CA SER A 212 16.19 13.43 -17.18
C SER A 212 14.94 13.46 -18.07
N ASP A 213 14.08 12.44 -17.96
CA ASP A 213 12.78 12.30 -18.63
C ASP A 213 11.57 12.69 -17.74
N PHE A 214 11.78 13.17 -16.52
CA PHE A 214 10.68 13.56 -15.63
C PHE A 214 10.18 14.97 -15.98
N ARG A 215 9.20 15.07 -16.89
CA ARG A 215 8.39 16.29 -17.08
C ARG A 215 7.22 16.24 -16.11
N LEU A 216 7.21 17.10 -15.10
CA LEU A 216 6.03 17.36 -14.27
C LEU A 216 4.94 17.99 -15.15
N SER A 217 3.94 17.20 -15.59
CA SER A 217 2.76 17.72 -16.26
C SER A 217 1.80 18.31 -15.22
N LEU A 218 1.86 19.63 -15.05
CA LEU A 218 0.94 20.36 -14.16
C LEU A 218 -0.47 20.55 -14.74
N ASP A 219 -0.69 20.14 -16.00
CA ASP A 219 -1.99 20.25 -16.69
C ASP A 219 -3.10 19.36 -16.11
N GLU A 220 -2.75 18.37 -15.28
CA GLU A 220 -3.71 17.41 -14.71
C GLU A 220 -3.97 17.60 -13.20
N LEU A 221 -3.42 18.65 -12.57
CA LEU A 221 -3.70 18.94 -11.16
C LEU A 221 -5.11 19.49 -10.96
N LYS A 222 -6.03 18.60 -10.60
CA LYS A 222 -7.41 18.93 -10.22
C LYS A 222 -7.47 19.29 -8.73
N PHE A 223 -7.67 20.56 -8.43
CA PHE A 223 -7.93 21.01 -7.05
C PHE A 223 -9.41 21.32 -6.85
N GLY A 224 -10.00 20.74 -5.80
CA GLY A 224 -11.26 21.19 -5.22
C GLY A 224 -12.54 20.63 -5.84
N ARG A 225 -13.64 20.75 -5.09
CA ARG A 225 -14.93 20.06 -5.29
C ARG A 225 -15.75 20.49 -6.52
N ASN A 226 -15.26 21.42 -7.34
CA ASN A 226 -15.99 22.02 -8.48
C ASN A 226 -15.10 22.18 -9.73
N TYR A 227 -14.53 21.09 -10.26
CA TYR A 227 -13.88 21.13 -11.58
C TYR A 227 -14.87 20.69 -12.68
N SER A 228 -15.36 21.63 -13.49
CA SER A 228 -16.02 21.36 -14.77
C SER A 228 -14.96 21.37 -15.87
N GLY A 229 -14.50 20.20 -16.26
CA GLY A 229 -13.53 20.04 -17.34
C GLY A 229 -14.21 20.27 -18.69
N ASP A 230 -14.01 21.46 -19.25
CA ASP A 230 -14.25 21.72 -20.67
C ASP A 230 -12.91 22.09 -21.32
N LYS A 231 -12.37 21.12 -22.07
CA LYS A 231 -11.69 21.29 -23.35
C LYS A 231 -11.34 19.94 -23.95
#